data_AF-A0A7V9VYD5-F1
#
_entry.id   AF-A0A7V9VYD5-F1
#
_cell.length_a   1.000
_cell.length_b   1.000
_cell.length_c   1.000
_cell.angle_alpha   90.00
_cell.angle_beta   90.00
_cell.angle_gamma   90.00
#
_symmetry.space_group_name_H-M   'P 1'
#
loop_
_entity.id
_entity.type
_entity.pdbx_description
1 polymer ?
#
loop_
_entity_poly.entity_id
_entity_poly.type
_entity_poly.pdbx_seq_one_letter_code
_entity_poly.pdbx_strand_id
1 'polypeptide(L)'
;MMDMHASLLLLPQEQLTLANAHETTELKRYRRLTLSFLPKAPQASRLMASLALQSERRLDTLRRAARSLDLEACVSVPPMDTPSYEMTHRHFFVVDDNMATQLLDQAIRAVVESKHFFDWLLNTNATPELHQPFVDFVSEKENECRVLLEFREQYHPRGILRHA
;
A
#
# COMPACT_ATOMS: atom_id res chain seq x y z
N MET A 1 0.71 -37.82 -14.23
CA MET A 1 1.83 -37.04 -14.79
C MET A 1 1.24 -36.11 -15.84
N MET A 2 0.91 -34.89 -15.42
CA MET A 2 0.40 -33.81 -16.27
C MET A 2 0.93 -32.54 -15.63
N ASP A 3 2.00 -31.99 -16.21
CA ASP A 3 2.55 -30.69 -15.86
C ASP A 3 1.51 -29.62 -16.24
N MET A 4 0.85 -29.05 -15.24
CA MET A 4 -0.14 -27.98 -15.43
C MET A 4 0.16 -26.78 -14.50
N HIS A 5 1.44 -26.42 -14.42
CA HIS A 5 1.88 -25.11 -13.96
C HIS A 5 2.71 -24.47 -15.07
N ALA A 6 2.07 -24.21 -16.22
CA ALA A 6 2.48 -23.05 -16.98
C ALA A 6 2.14 -21.84 -16.10
N SER A 7 3.06 -21.48 -15.21
CA SER A 7 3.01 -20.18 -14.53
C SER A 7 2.86 -19.15 -15.62
N LEU A 8 1.70 -18.49 -15.68
CA LEU A 8 1.45 -17.42 -16.65
C LEU A 8 2.45 -16.32 -16.34
N LEU A 9 3.56 -16.33 -17.07
CA LEU A 9 4.58 -15.28 -16.98
C LEU A 9 3.94 -14.02 -17.54
N LEU A 10 3.99 -12.95 -16.76
CA LEU A 10 3.47 -11.66 -17.19
C LEU A 10 4.51 -10.95 -18.04
N LEU A 11 4.01 -10.19 -19.01
CA LEU A 11 4.87 -9.30 -19.78
C LEU A 11 5.33 -8.13 -18.88
N PRO A 12 6.55 -7.61 -19.06
CA PRO A 12 7.05 -6.49 -18.25
C PRO A 12 6.13 -5.27 -18.25
N GLN A 13 5.43 -5.01 -19.36
CA GLN A 13 4.42 -3.94 -19.47
C GLN A 13 3.26 -4.16 -18.49
N GLU A 14 2.76 -5.39 -18.40
CA GLU A 14 1.63 -5.75 -17.53
C GLU A 14 2.06 -5.64 -16.07
N GLN A 15 3.25 -6.14 -15.74
CA GLN A 15 3.79 -6.07 -14.37
C GLN A 15 4.02 -4.63 -13.91
N LEU A 16 4.62 -3.79 -14.76
CA LEU A 16 4.81 -2.36 -14.47
C LEU A 16 3.48 -1.64 -14.28
N THR A 17 2.50 -1.90 -15.16
CA THR A 17 1.17 -1.28 -15.09
C THR A 17 0.45 -1.67 -13.79
N LEU A 18 0.43 -2.96 -13.46
CA LEU A 18 -0.20 -3.50 -12.25
C LEU A 18 0.48 -2.95 -10.99
N ALA A 19 1.81 -3.04 -10.91
CA ALA A 19 2.56 -2.55 -9.75
C ALA A 19 2.37 -1.04 -9.54
N ASN A 20 2.40 -0.25 -10.62
CA ASN A 20 2.23 1.19 -10.55
C ASN A 20 0.80 1.61 -10.16
N ALA A 21 -0.21 0.95 -10.70
CA ALA A 21 -1.61 1.19 -10.32
C ALA A 21 -1.86 0.84 -8.84
N HIS A 22 -1.30 -0.28 -8.38
CA HIS A 22 -1.37 -0.71 -6.99
C HIS A 22 -0.72 0.32 -6.06
N GLU A 23 0.54 0.68 -6.27
CA GLU A 23 1.24 1.65 -5.43
C GLU A 23 0.63 3.05 -5.47
N THR A 24 0.06 3.46 -6.60
CA THR A 24 -0.70 4.71 -6.69
C THR A 24 -1.95 4.68 -5.79
N THR A 25 -2.63 3.54 -5.74
CA THR A 25 -3.80 3.34 -4.88
C THR A 25 -3.42 3.34 -3.40
N GLU A 26 -2.33 2.64 -3.05
CA GLU A 26 -1.77 2.62 -1.69
C GLU A 26 -1.39 4.04 -1.23
N LEU A 27 -0.66 4.79 -2.06
CA LEU A 27 -0.28 6.16 -1.77
C LEU A 27 -1.49 7.05 -1.47
N LYS A 28 -2.54 6.97 -2.31
CA LYS A 28 -3.79 7.73 -2.09
C LYS A 28 -4.46 7.32 -0.78
N ARG A 29 -4.51 6.02 -0.47
CA ARG A 29 -5.06 5.53 0.80
C ARG A 29 -4.30 6.09 1.99
N TYR A 30 -2.96 6.01 1.99
CA TYR A 30 -2.15 6.48 3.11
C TYR A 30 -2.21 7.99 3.30
N ARG A 31 -2.24 8.77 2.21
CA ARG A 31 -2.46 10.23 2.31
C ARG A 31 -3.83 10.56 2.90
N ARG A 32 -4.88 9.85 2.47
CA ARG A 32 -6.23 10.02 3.05
C ARG A 32 -6.22 9.68 4.55
N LEU A 33 -5.67 8.54 4.94
CA LEU A 33 -5.61 8.11 6.35
C LEU A 33 -4.78 9.09 7.20
N THR A 34 -3.67 9.59 6.66
CA THR A 34 -2.85 10.63 7.32
C THR A 34 -3.71 11.81 7.75
N LEU A 35 -4.54 12.33 6.84
CA LEU A 35 -5.45 13.45 7.10
C LEU A 35 -6.57 13.04 8.06
N SER A 36 -7.16 11.85 7.89
CA SER A 36 -8.25 11.37 8.73
C SER A 36 -7.85 11.22 10.21
N PHE A 37 -6.62 10.78 10.50
CA PHE A 37 -6.14 10.60 11.87
C PHE A 37 -5.62 11.87 12.55
N LEU A 38 -5.38 12.96 11.79
CA LEU A 38 -4.75 14.19 12.29
C LEU A 38 -5.36 14.73 13.59
N PRO A 39 -6.71 14.80 13.76
CA PRO A 39 -7.30 15.45 14.94
C PRO A 39 -7.25 14.62 16.23
N LYS A 40 -7.25 13.28 16.12
CA LYS A 40 -7.47 12.38 17.27
C LYS A 40 -6.30 11.44 17.56
N ALA A 41 -5.58 11.02 16.53
CA ALA A 41 -4.47 10.06 16.65
C ALA A 41 -3.25 10.55 15.85
N PRO A 42 -2.56 11.62 16.30
CA PRO A 42 -1.43 12.18 15.58
C PRO A 42 -0.28 11.18 15.39
N GLN A 43 -0.15 10.18 16.27
CA GLN A 43 0.81 9.09 16.11
C GLN A 43 0.46 8.20 14.92
N ALA A 44 -0.81 7.81 14.77
CA ALA A 44 -1.30 7.06 13.61
C ALA A 44 -1.17 7.88 12.32
N SER A 45 -1.49 9.18 12.37
CA SER A 45 -1.31 10.10 11.25
C SER A 45 0.15 10.12 10.76
N ARG A 46 1.13 10.23 11.68
CA ARG A 46 2.56 10.17 11.32
C ARG A 46 2.97 8.82 10.75
N LEU A 47 2.45 7.72 11.28
CA LEU A 47 2.71 6.39 10.73
C LEU A 47 2.22 6.31 9.28
N MET A 48 0.97 6.69 9.02
CA MET A 48 0.40 6.69 7.66
C MET A 48 1.19 7.59 6.71
N ALA A 49 1.67 8.75 7.18
CA ALA A 49 2.51 9.63 6.38
C ALA A 49 3.85 8.96 6.02
N SER A 50 4.46 8.24 6.96
CA SER A 50 5.69 7.47 6.69
C SER A 50 5.45 6.36 5.65
N LEU A 51 4.31 5.68 5.70
CA LEU A 51 3.96 4.64 4.72
C LEU A 51 3.64 5.22 3.33
N ALA A 52 3.04 6.42 3.29
CA ALA A 52 2.86 7.16 2.03
C ALA A 52 4.22 7.45 1.37
N LEU A 53 5.21 7.90 2.13
CA LEU A 53 6.56 8.15 1.61
C LEU A 53 7.24 6.87 1.09
N GLN A 54 7.03 5.72 1.74
CA GLN A 54 7.53 4.44 1.23
C GLN A 54 6.88 4.09 -0.11
N SER A 55 5.57 4.31 -0.25
CA SER A 55 4.86 4.07 -1.52
C SER A 55 5.34 5.00 -2.64
N GLU A 56 5.66 6.27 -2.33
CA GLU A 56 6.29 7.19 -3.28
C GLU A 56 7.65 6.69 -3.76
N ARG A 57 8.50 6.20 -2.85
CA ARG A 57 9.81 5.63 -3.20
C ARG A 57 9.67 4.42 -4.12
N ARG A 58 8.69 3.55 -3.88
CA ARG A 58 8.39 2.41 -4.74
C ARG A 58 7.93 2.85 -6.13
N LEU A 59 7.05 3.85 -6.23
CA LEU A 59 6.66 4.46 -7.51
C LEU A 59 7.88 5.03 -8.26
N ASP A 60 8.80 5.69 -7.57
CA ASP A 60 10.04 6.18 -8.19
C ASP A 60 10.95 5.04 -8.68
N THR A 61 11.04 3.94 -7.93
CA THR A 61 11.77 2.74 -8.36
C THR A 61 11.13 2.12 -9.61
N LEU A 62 9.79 2.01 -9.66
CA LEU A 62 9.07 1.53 -10.84
C LEU A 62 9.31 2.44 -12.05
N ARG A 63 9.31 3.77 -11.85
CA ARG A 63 9.65 4.72 -12.92
C ARG A 63 11.05 4.49 -13.46
N ARG A 64 12.06 4.34 -12.59
CA ARG A 64 13.43 4.07 -13.01
C ARG A 64 13.55 2.75 -13.79
N ALA A 65 12.90 1.69 -13.31
CA ALA A 65 12.90 0.40 -13.99
C ALA A 65 12.19 0.46 -15.37
N ALA A 66 11.07 1.20 -15.45
CA ALA A 66 10.40 1.45 -16.71
C ALA A 66 11.28 2.23 -17.69
N ARG A 67 12.05 3.24 -17.22
CA ARG A 67 13.01 3.97 -18.07
C ARG A 67 14.07 3.04 -18.67
N SER A 68 14.65 2.15 -17.86
CA SER A 68 15.68 1.22 -18.36
C SER A 68 15.15 0.22 -19.38
N LEU A 69 13.84 -0.03 -19.38
CA LEU A 69 13.16 -0.93 -20.31
C LEU A 69 12.53 -0.21 -21.50
N ASP A 70 12.64 1.12 -21.58
CA ASP A 70 11.91 1.96 -22.56
C ASP A 70 10.37 1.80 -22.49
N LEU A 71 9.85 1.57 -21.28
CA LEU A 71 8.44 1.31 -20.98
C LEU A 71 7.80 2.40 -20.09
N GLU A 72 8.30 3.63 -20.16
CA GLU A 72 7.82 4.75 -19.32
C GLU A 72 6.32 5.01 -19.44
N ALA A 73 5.72 4.69 -20.59
CA ALA A 73 4.28 4.78 -20.81
C ALA A 73 3.46 3.91 -19.84
N CYS A 74 3.99 2.77 -19.37
CA CYS A 74 3.29 1.86 -18.45
C CYS A 74 3.18 2.39 -17.01
N VAL A 75 4.04 3.35 -16.65
CA VAL A 75 4.09 3.97 -15.31
C VAL A 75 3.66 5.44 -15.31
N SER A 76 3.42 5.98 -16.50
CA SER A 76 2.91 7.34 -16.71
C SER A 76 1.41 7.35 -16.46
N VAL A 77 1.00 7.57 -15.21
CA VAL A 77 -0.42 7.79 -14.90
C VAL A 77 -0.82 9.17 -15.45
N PRO A 78 -1.80 9.28 -16.37
CA PRO A 78 -2.38 10.58 -16.68
C PRO A 78 -3.09 11.11 -15.42
N PRO A 79 -2.97 12.42 -15.09
CA PRO A 79 -3.58 12.99 -13.90
C PRO A 79 -5.08 13.12 -14.12
N MET A 80 -5.83 12.04 -13.97
CA MET A 80 -7.28 12.09 -13.88
C MET A 80 -7.71 11.35 -12.62
N ASP A 81 -7.36 11.94 -11.48
CA ASP A 81 -8.24 11.88 -10.33
C ASP A 81 -9.49 12.70 -10.67
N THR A 82 -10.46 12.10 -11.38
CA THR A 82 -11.82 12.49 -11.07
C THR A 82 -12.00 12.15 -9.61
N PRO A 83 -12.26 13.11 -8.72
CA PRO A 83 -12.58 12.77 -7.35
C PRO A 83 -13.85 11.92 -7.43
N SER A 84 -13.71 10.61 -7.23
CA SER A 84 -14.84 9.78 -6.87
C SER A 84 -15.26 10.25 -5.50
N TYR A 85 -16.08 11.28 -5.50
CA TYR A 85 -16.85 11.75 -4.36
C TYR A 85 -17.97 10.72 -4.15
N GLU A 86 -17.63 9.44 -4.00
CA GLU A 86 -18.48 8.52 -3.25
C GLU A 86 -18.39 8.94 -1.79
N MET A 87 -19.09 10.04 -1.55
CA MET A 87 -19.34 10.65 -0.28
C MET A 87 -20.36 9.77 0.46
N THR A 88 -19.97 8.52 0.73
CA THR A 88 -20.75 7.60 1.56
C THR A 88 -20.62 8.04 3.01
N HIS A 89 -21.23 9.18 3.39
CA HIS A 89 -21.58 9.64 4.74
C HIS A 89 -20.63 9.29 5.92
N ARG A 90 -19.35 9.04 5.67
CA ARG A 90 -18.34 8.66 6.65
C ARG A 90 -17.54 9.90 6.95
N HIS A 91 -17.42 10.21 8.24
CA HIS A 91 -16.63 11.33 8.71
C HIS A 91 -15.25 11.32 8.03
N PHE A 92 -14.86 12.45 7.45
CA PHE A 92 -13.54 12.58 6.83
C PHE A 92 -12.42 12.39 7.88
N PHE A 93 -12.71 12.78 9.12
CA PHE A 93 -11.84 12.62 10.28
C PHE A 93 -12.31 11.50 11.19
N VAL A 94 -11.36 10.90 11.88
CA VAL A 94 -11.62 10.02 13.01
C VAL A 94 -12.25 10.82 14.14
N VAL A 95 -13.44 10.42 14.59
CA VAL A 95 -14.19 11.10 15.65
C VAL A 95 -14.11 10.39 17.00
N ASP A 96 -13.92 9.07 16.98
CA ASP A 96 -13.81 8.22 18.16
C ASP A 96 -12.77 7.09 17.96
N ASP A 97 -12.42 6.42 19.06
CA ASP A 97 -11.39 5.39 19.07
C ASP A 97 -11.80 4.10 18.34
N ASN A 98 -13.10 3.78 18.27
CA ASN A 98 -13.59 2.62 17.54
C ASN A 98 -13.39 2.82 16.02
N MET A 99 -13.71 4.01 15.51
CA MET A 99 -13.42 4.39 14.14
C MET A 99 -11.91 4.36 13.85
N ALA A 100 -11.08 4.82 14.79
CA ALA A 100 -9.63 4.77 14.66
C ALA A 100 -9.14 3.33 14.50
N THR A 101 -9.58 2.46 15.39
CA THR A 101 -9.30 1.02 15.37
C THR A 101 -9.75 0.36 14.07
N GLN A 102 -10.98 0.64 13.61
CA GLN A 102 -11.49 0.06 12.37
C GLN A 102 -10.68 0.47 11.15
N LEU A 103 -10.25 1.73 11.07
CA LEU A 103 -9.40 2.21 9.98
C LEU A 103 -8.00 1.59 10.02
N LEU A 104 -7.43 1.37 11.22
CA LEU A 104 -6.16 0.64 11.36
C LEU A 104 -6.32 -0.82 10.94
N ASP A 105 -7.39 -1.50 11.34
CA ASP A 105 -7.65 -2.89 10.96
C ASP A 105 -7.86 -3.02 9.44
N GLN A 106 -8.51 -2.03 8.80
CA GLN A 106 -8.64 -1.97 7.34
C GLN A 106 -7.28 -1.75 6.67
N ALA A 107 -6.43 -0.86 7.19
CA ALA A 107 -5.08 -0.64 6.67
C ALA A 107 -4.22 -1.91 6.78
N ILE A 108 -4.33 -2.65 7.89
CA ILE A 108 -3.64 -3.93 8.09
C ILE A 108 -4.07 -4.97 7.06
N ARG A 109 -5.38 -5.12 6.81
CA ARG A 109 -5.86 -6.05 5.77
C ARG A 109 -5.31 -5.68 4.40
N ALA A 110 -5.35 -4.39 4.07
CA ALA A 110 -4.89 -3.92 2.77
C ALA A 110 -3.38 -4.12 2.56
N VAL A 111 -2.54 -3.94 3.60
CA VAL A 111 -1.10 -4.21 3.48
C VAL A 111 -0.81 -5.72 3.35
N VAL A 112 -1.59 -6.58 4.02
CA VAL A 112 -1.47 -8.05 3.88
C VAL A 112 -1.84 -8.47 2.46
N GLU A 113 -2.93 -7.94 1.91
CA GLU A 113 -3.30 -8.15 0.51
C GLU A 113 -2.23 -7.62 -0.44
N SER A 114 -1.68 -6.43 -0.16
CA SER A 114 -0.59 -5.84 -0.93
C SER A 114 0.68 -6.70 -0.92
N LYS A 115 1.00 -7.34 0.21
CA LYS A 115 2.13 -8.28 0.29
C LYS A 115 1.90 -9.46 -0.65
N HIS A 116 0.74 -10.10 -0.57
CA HIS A 116 0.40 -11.24 -1.45
C HIS A 116 0.40 -10.85 -2.92
N PHE A 117 -0.04 -9.63 -3.24
CA PHE A 117 0.04 -9.09 -4.59
C PHE A 117 1.47 -8.99 -5.12
N PHE A 118 2.41 -8.45 -4.32
CA PHE A 118 3.81 -8.35 -4.75
C PHE A 118 4.53 -9.69 -4.80
N ASP A 119 4.20 -10.62 -3.89
CA ASP A 119 4.70 -11.98 -3.95
C ASP A 119 4.23 -12.68 -5.24
N TRP A 120 2.97 -12.51 -5.61
CA TRP A 120 2.44 -13.00 -6.89
C TRP A 120 3.12 -12.35 -8.10
N LEU A 121 3.34 -11.02 -8.09
CA LEU A 121 4.07 -10.33 -9.16
C LEU A 121 5.51 -10.84 -9.29
N LEU A 122 6.19 -11.10 -8.18
CA LEU A 122 7.54 -11.65 -8.16
C LEU A 122 7.57 -13.06 -8.76
N ASN A 123 6.63 -13.92 -8.35
CA ASN A 123 6.54 -15.31 -8.81
C ASN A 123 6.15 -15.44 -10.29
N THR A 124 5.53 -14.41 -10.87
CA THR A 124 5.15 -14.35 -12.29
C THR A 124 6.12 -13.52 -13.15
N ASN A 125 7.24 -13.05 -12.56
CA ASN A 125 8.22 -12.22 -13.23
C ASN A 125 9.17 -13.02 -14.12
N ALA A 126 9.20 -12.66 -15.40
CA ALA A 126 10.18 -13.14 -16.37
C ALA A 126 11.26 -12.08 -16.71
N THR A 127 11.17 -10.88 -16.14
CA THR A 127 12.01 -9.72 -16.49
C THR A 127 13.09 -9.49 -15.43
N PRO A 128 14.39 -9.73 -15.72
CA PRO A 128 15.47 -9.58 -14.75
C PRO A 128 15.54 -8.20 -14.08
N GLU A 129 15.28 -7.14 -14.85
CA GLU A 129 15.31 -5.75 -14.41
C GLU A 129 14.25 -5.44 -13.35
N LEU A 130 13.15 -6.20 -13.32
CA LEU A 130 12.07 -6.07 -12.34
C LEU A 130 12.23 -7.01 -11.14
N HIS A 131 13.11 -8.01 -11.23
CA HIS A 131 13.24 -9.02 -10.19
C HIS A 131 13.70 -8.43 -8.87
N GLN A 132 14.82 -7.69 -8.86
CA GLN A 132 15.34 -7.09 -7.63
C GLN A 132 14.35 -6.05 -7.04
N PRO A 133 13.77 -5.12 -7.82
CA PRO A 133 12.71 -4.25 -7.32
C PRO A 133 11.55 -5.00 -6.64
N PHE A 134 11.07 -6.10 -7.22
CA PHE A 134 9.97 -6.86 -6.62
C PHE A 134 10.39 -7.63 -5.36
N VAL A 135 11.60 -8.17 -5.31
CA VAL A 135 12.16 -8.75 -4.07
C VAL A 135 12.20 -7.70 -2.95
N ASP A 136 12.70 -6.51 -3.25
CA ASP A 136 12.77 -5.41 -2.28
C ASP A 136 11.36 -5.00 -1.82
N PHE A 137 10.41 -4.91 -2.75
CA PHE A 137 9.03 -4.54 -2.42
C PHE A 137 8.34 -5.58 -1.53
N VAL A 138 8.54 -6.87 -1.75
CA VAL A 138 8.02 -7.92 -0.86
C VAL A 138 8.57 -7.72 0.56
N SER A 139 9.89 -7.54 0.70
CA SER A 139 10.52 -7.32 2.00
C SER A 139 10.02 -6.04 2.69
N GLU A 140 9.88 -4.95 1.93
CA GLU A 140 9.32 -3.69 2.45
C GLU A 140 7.87 -3.86 2.92
N LYS A 141 7.02 -4.57 2.16
CA LYS A 141 5.63 -4.82 2.52
C LYS A 141 5.49 -5.73 3.74
N GLU A 142 6.40 -6.69 3.91
CA GLU A 142 6.48 -7.48 5.13
C GLU A 142 6.81 -6.63 6.36
N ASN A 143 7.79 -5.74 6.21
CA ASN A 143 8.12 -4.78 7.25
C ASN A 143 6.95 -3.83 7.54
N GLU A 144 6.26 -3.35 6.52
CA GLU A 144 5.07 -2.50 6.62
C GLU A 144 3.93 -3.19 7.39
N CYS A 145 3.66 -4.47 7.08
CA CYS A 145 2.72 -5.31 7.83
C CYS A 145 3.10 -5.39 9.32
N ARG A 146 4.36 -5.71 9.61
CA ARG A 146 4.86 -5.84 10.97
C ARG A 146 4.70 -4.53 11.75
N VAL A 147 5.13 -3.41 11.20
CA VAL A 147 5.02 -2.11 11.85
C VAL A 147 3.57 -1.73 12.13
N LEU A 148 2.64 -2.00 11.20
CA LEU A 148 1.22 -1.73 11.41
C LEU A 148 0.59 -2.63 12.47
N LEU A 149 0.95 -3.91 12.51
CA LEU A 149 0.51 -4.84 13.54
C LEU A 149 1.02 -4.45 14.93
N GLU A 150 2.33 -4.17 15.06
CA GLU A 150 2.95 -3.70 16.30
C GLU A 150 2.31 -2.39 16.78
N PHE A 151 2.08 -1.44 15.86
CA PHE A 151 1.40 -0.19 16.18
C PHE A 151 -0.02 -0.45 16.68
N ARG A 152 -0.75 -1.38 16.06
CA ARG A 152 -2.13 -1.71 16.42
C ARG A 152 -2.25 -2.38 17.78
N GLU A 153 -1.29 -3.23 18.15
CA GLU A 153 -1.20 -3.85 19.47
C GLU A 153 -0.95 -2.81 20.57
N GLN A 154 -0.09 -1.83 20.29
CA GLN A 154 0.23 -0.74 21.21
C GLN A 154 -0.83 0.37 21.22
N TYR A 155 -1.67 0.45 20.18
CA TYR A 155 -2.73 1.44 20.05
C TYR A 155 -3.85 1.13 21.05
N HIS A 156 -3.71 1.71 22.24
CA HIS A 156 -4.75 1.72 23.25
C HIS A 156 -5.58 3.01 23.10
N PRO A 157 -6.91 2.88 22.85
CA PRO A 157 -7.85 3.97 23.02
C PRO A 157 -7.59 4.72 24.32
N ARG A 158 -7.44 6.04 24.28
CA ARG A 158 -7.37 6.85 25.52
C ARG A 158 -8.78 6.93 26.10
N GLY A 159 -9.23 5.83 26.71
CA GLY A 159 -10.60 5.68 27.18
C GLY A 159 -10.83 4.68 28.31
N ILE A 160 -9.79 4.00 28.84
CA ILE A 160 -9.90 3.24 30.09
C ILE A 160 -8.89 3.79 31.08
N LEU A 161 -9.21 4.97 31.65
CA LEU A 161 -8.82 5.24 33.02
C LEU A 161 -9.46 4.14 33.87
N ARG A 162 -8.66 3.13 34.23
CA ARG A 162 -8.96 2.21 35.32
C ARG A 162 -9.08 3.04 36.60
N HIS A 163 -10.29 3.49 36.91
CA HIS A 163 -10.67 3.78 38.29
C HIS A 163 -11.22 2.48 38.87
N ALA A 164 -10.34 1.72 39.53
CA ALA A 164 -10.68 0.74 40.55
C ALA A 164 -9.45 0.58 41.45
#